data_AF-M6Q6J5-F1
#
_entry.id   AF-M6Q6J5-F1
#
_cell.length_a   1.000
_cell.length_b   1.000
_cell.length_c   1.000
_cell.angle_alpha   90.00
_cell.angle_beta   90.00
_cell.angle_gamma   90.00
#
_symmetry.space_group_name_H-M   'P 1'
#
loop_
_entity.id
_entity.type
_entity.pdbx_description
1 polymer ?
#
loop_
_entity_poly.entity_id
_entity_poly.type
_entity_poly.pdbx_seq_one_letter_code
_entity_poly.pdbx_strand_id
1 'polypeptide(L)'
;MAKQKKSGNTANVDLPDNNYKTRVDLTQAVAQLGEIKRERDRIKSKTDDQISKLQIDLQEEITPLDLKIQHIASGIKFFVDNHKEELFPDPEYRTCKLTTGALKLRKIPASVKTRATEKFFERILSKNGLLEKFNALVSKLSGVYLRVKLELNKEQILAEPLKAIQKIGVELNEESERLYISPSETDVEIEAIGEAA
;
A
#
# COMPACT_ATOMS: atom_id res chain seq x y z
N MET A 1 -9.43 42.33 -12.39
CA MET A 1 -8.90 41.48 -13.48
C MET A 1 -8.97 40.03 -13.04
N ALA A 2 -9.92 39.27 -13.58
CA ALA A 2 -10.17 37.88 -13.20
C ALA A 2 -9.27 36.93 -14.00
N LYS A 3 -8.56 36.03 -13.32
CA LYS A 3 -7.65 35.03 -13.90
C LYS A 3 -8.47 33.93 -14.57
N GLN A 4 -8.44 33.86 -15.90
CA GLN A 4 -8.98 32.73 -16.67
C GLN A 4 -8.15 31.47 -16.40
N LYS A 5 -8.82 30.40 -16.00
CA LYS A 5 -8.26 29.07 -15.79
C LYS A 5 -8.02 28.43 -17.17
N LYS A 6 -6.79 27.99 -17.46
CA LYS A 6 -6.45 27.25 -18.70
C LYS A 6 -7.28 25.96 -18.75
N SER A 7 -8.24 25.92 -19.67
CA SER A 7 -8.94 24.71 -20.09
C SER A 7 -7.97 23.86 -20.92
N GLY A 8 -7.75 22.61 -20.51
CA GLY A 8 -6.98 21.64 -21.28
C GLY A 8 -7.66 21.35 -22.62
N ASN A 9 -6.86 20.99 -23.62
CA ASN A 9 -7.28 20.67 -24.98
C ASN A 9 -8.23 19.45 -24.99
N THR A 10 -9.53 19.67 -24.79
CA THR A 10 -10.55 18.69 -25.10
C THR A 10 -10.67 18.62 -26.61
N ALA A 11 -10.11 17.58 -27.23
CA ALA A 11 -10.54 17.20 -28.57
C ALA A 11 -12.08 17.18 -28.58
N ASN A 12 -12.72 17.62 -29.65
CA ASN A 12 -14.18 17.53 -29.80
C ASN A 12 -14.59 16.06 -29.76
N VAL A 13 -14.81 15.54 -28.55
CA VAL A 13 -15.33 14.20 -28.30
C VAL A 13 -16.84 14.32 -28.38
N ASP A 14 -17.45 13.53 -29.25
CA ASP A 14 -18.90 13.41 -29.34
C ASP A 14 -19.40 12.73 -28.05
N LEU A 15 -20.02 13.51 -27.17
CA LEU A 15 -20.53 13.04 -25.88
C LEU A 15 -22.02 12.73 -26.01
N PRO A 16 -22.50 11.62 -25.41
CA PRO A 16 -23.92 11.29 -25.44
C PRO A 16 -24.74 12.35 -24.69
N ASP A 17 -25.96 12.60 -25.16
CA ASP A 17 -26.93 13.45 -24.46
C ASP A 17 -27.42 12.73 -23.20
N ASN A 18 -27.20 13.34 -22.04
CA ASN A 18 -27.50 12.78 -20.73
C ASN A 18 -28.89 13.19 -20.20
N ASN A 19 -29.75 13.75 -21.06
CA ASN A 19 -31.10 14.17 -20.69
C ASN A 19 -32.10 13.00 -20.75
N TYR A 20 -32.00 12.09 -19.80
CA TYR A 20 -32.89 10.92 -19.70
C TYR A 20 -34.22 11.31 -19.03
N LYS A 21 -35.34 11.16 -19.76
CA LYS A 21 -36.68 11.54 -19.26
C LYS A 21 -37.54 10.33 -18.96
N THR A 22 -37.27 9.21 -19.61
CA THR A 22 -38.01 7.97 -19.41
C THR A 22 -37.12 6.85 -18.91
N ARG A 23 -37.73 5.82 -18.30
CA ARG A 23 -37.03 4.59 -17.90
C ARG A 23 -36.39 3.88 -19.09
N VAL A 24 -36.97 4.03 -20.28
CA VAL A 24 -36.42 3.46 -21.53
C VAL A 24 -35.11 4.17 -21.87
N ASP A 25 -35.08 5.51 -21.78
CA ASP A 25 -33.86 6.31 -22.01
C ASP A 25 -32.75 5.91 -21.05
N LEU A 26 -33.08 5.72 -19.77
CA LEU A 26 -32.11 5.30 -18.74
C LEU A 26 -31.60 3.87 -19.00
N THR A 27 -32.47 2.97 -19.45
CA THR A 27 -32.08 1.59 -19.79
C THR A 27 -31.13 1.57 -20.98
N GLN A 28 -31.41 2.39 -21.99
CA GLN A 28 -30.53 2.58 -23.15
C GLN A 28 -29.20 3.21 -22.75
N ALA A 29 -29.19 4.18 -21.84
CA ALA A 29 -27.97 4.79 -21.32
C ALA A 29 -27.09 3.79 -20.54
N VAL A 30 -27.69 2.93 -19.72
CA VAL A 30 -26.97 1.87 -19.01
C VAL A 30 -26.41 0.83 -19.98
N ALA A 31 -27.13 0.51 -21.06
CA ALA A 31 -26.63 -0.38 -22.12
C ALA A 31 -25.43 0.24 -22.86
N GLN A 32 -25.55 1.50 -23.27
CA GLN A 32 -24.45 2.26 -23.89
C GLN A 32 -23.23 2.39 -22.96
N LEU A 33 -23.44 2.61 -21.66
CA LEU A 33 -22.37 2.60 -20.66
C LEU A 33 -21.65 1.25 -20.63
N GLY A 34 -22.39 0.15 -20.68
CA GLY A 34 -21.84 -1.21 -20.76
C GLY A 34 -21.02 -1.43 -22.03
N GLU A 35 -21.51 -1.01 -23.19
CA GLU A 35 -20.79 -1.11 -24.47
C GLU A 35 -19.49 -0.33 -24.47
N ILE A 36 -19.52 0.94 -24.03
CA ILE A 36 -18.34 1.80 -23.93
C ILE A 36 -17.34 1.23 -22.91
N LYS A 37 -17.83 0.71 -21.77
CA LYS A 37 -16.98 0.05 -20.77
C LYS A 37 -16.27 -1.16 -21.36
N ARG A 38 -16.98 -2.04 -22.07
CA ARG A 38 -16.39 -3.22 -22.73
C ARG A 38 -15.35 -2.83 -23.78
N GLU A 39 -15.62 -1.82 -24.58
CA GLU A 39 -14.65 -1.37 -25.59
C GLU A 39 -13.40 -0.77 -24.96
N ARG A 40 -13.57 0.03 -23.91
CA ARG A 40 -12.45 0.52 -23.08
C ARG A 40 -11.65 -0.64 -22.50
N ASP A 41 -12.32 -1.63 -21.92
CA ASP A 41 -11.67 -2.77 -21.27
C ASP A 41 -10.94 -3.66 -22.29
N ARG A 42 -11.44 -3.80 -23.53
CA ARG A 42 -10.71 -4.46 -24.64
C ARG A 42 -9.43 -3.72 -25.00
N ILE A 43 -9.51 -2.39 -25.20
CA ILE A 43 -8.33 -1.57 -25.51
C ILE A 43 -7.32 -1.63 -24.36
N LYS A 44 -7.81 -1.54 -23.12
CA LYS A 44 -6.98 -1.64 -21.92
C LYS A 44 -6.30 -3.01 -21.83
N SER A 45 -7.04 -4.10 -21.97
CA SER A 45 -6.51 -5.47 -21.96
C SER A 45 -5.41 -5.66 -23.01
N LYS A 46 -5.66 -5.24 -24.25
CA LYS A 46 -4.66 -5.26 -25.34
C LYS A 46 -3.40 -4.45 -25.00
N THR A 47 -3.57 -3.33 -24.31
CA THR A 47 -2.45 -2.47 -23.89
C THR A 47 -1.68 -3.10 -22.72
N ASP A 48 -2.38 -3.69 -21.75
CA ASP A 48 -1.80 -4.38 -20.61
C ASP A 48 -1.00 -5.61 -21.08
N ASP A 49 -1.46 -6.33 -22.10
CA ASP A 49 -0.70 -7.41 -22.77
C ASP A 49 0.59 -6.88 -23.40
N GLN A 50 0.53 -5.73 -24.07
CA GLN A 50 1.72 -5.09 -24.65
C GLN A 50 2.70 -4.61 -23.58
N ILE A 51 2.20 -4.02 -22.48
CA ILE A 51 3.03 -3.61 -21.34
C ILE A 51 3.70 -4.83 -20.73
N SER A 52 2.95 -5.92 -20.53
CA SER A 52 3.49 -7.16 -19.99
C SER A 52 4.60 -7.72 -20.87
N LYS A 53 4.40 -7.71 -22.19
CA LYS A 53 5.45 -8.10 -23.14
C LYS A 53 6.69 -7.22 -23.04
N LEU A 54 6.51 -5.89 -23.02
CA LEU A 54 7.63 -4.95 -22.87
C LEU A 54 8.37 -5.12 -21.54
N GLN A 55 7.66 -5.44 -20.46
CA GLN A 55 8.27 -5.71 -19.16
C GLN A 55 9.08 -7.01 -19.18
N ILE A 56 8.59 -8.06 -19.83
CA ILE A 56 9.31 -9.31 -20.01
C ILE A 56 10.59 -9.06 -20.83
N ASP A 57 10.47 -8.41 -21.99
CA ASP A 57 11.60 -8.09 -22.86
C ASP A 57 12.66 -7.26 -22.10
N LEU A 58 12.23 -6.23 -21.35
CA LEU A 58 13.12 -5.42 -20.52
C LEU A 58 13.79 -6.24 -19.41
N GLN A 59 13.05 -7.13 -18.75
CA GLN A 59 13.59 -7.98 -17.70
C GLN A 59 14.62 -8.96 -18.27
N GLU A 60 14.40 -9.51 -19.46
CA GLU A 60 15.36 -10.37 -20.15
C GLU A 60 16.66 -9.64 -20.49
N GLU A 61 16.59 -8.37 -20.89
CA GLU A 61 17.79 -7.55 -21.16
C GLU A 61 18.53 -7.12 -19.89
N ILE A 62 17.80 -6.74 -18.83
CA ILE A 62 18.38 -6.22 -17.60
C ILE A 62 18.96 -7.34 -16.72
N THR A 63 18.31 -8.50 -16.64
CA THR A 63 18.71 -9.58 -15.71
C THR A 63 20.18 -9.99 -15.87
N PRO A 64 20.73 -10.20 -17.08
CA PRO A 64 22.15 -10.51 -17.26
C PRO A 64 23.08 -9.38 -16.80
N LEU A 65 22.68 -8.12 -16.96
CA LEU A 65 23.46 -6.96 -16.52
C LEU A 65 23.46 -6.87 -14.99
N ASP A 66 22.31 -7.05 -14.35
CA ASP A 66 22.18 -7.07 -12.90
C ASP A 66 23.01 -8.21 -12.28
N LEU A 67 23.00 -9.40 -12.87
CA LEU A 67 23.83 -10.52 -12.44
C LEU A 67 25.33 -10.20 -12.55
N LYS A 68 25.77 -9.57 -13.66
CA LYS A 68 27.16 -9.11 -13.81
C LYS A 68 27.54 -8.06 -12.77
N ILE A 69 26.66 -7.08 -12.53
CA ILE A 69 26.86 -6.04 -11.52
C ILE A 69 26.98 -6.66 -10.13
N GLN A 70 26.07 -7.55 -9.77
CA GLN A 70 26.08 -8.24 -8.48
C GLN A 70 27.34 -9.09 -8.29
N HIS A 71 27.77 -9.80 -9.33
CA HIS A 71 28.98 -10.62 -9.28
C HIS A 71 30.23 -9.75 -9.05
N ILE A 72 30.38 -8.66 -9.82
CA ILE A 72 31.49 -7.70 -9.67
C ILE A 72 31.43 -7.03 -8.28
N ALA A 73 30.26 -6.56 -7.85
CA ALA A 73 30.09 -5.93 -6.54
C ALA A 73 30.44 -6.88 -5.39
N SER A 74 30.09 -8.16 -5.51
CA SER A 74 30.44 -9.20 -4.54
C SER A 74 31.96 -9.43 -4.48
N GLY A 75 32.64 -9.45 -5.64
CA GLY A 75 34.10 -9.52 -5.71
C GLY A 75 34.77 -8.31 -5.07
N ILE A 76 34.29 -7.10 -5.35
CA ILE A 76 34.78 -5.87 -4.71
C ILE A 76 34.59 -5.93 -3.20
N LYS A 77 33.41 -6.36 -2.73
CA LYS A 77 33.13 -6.52 -1.31
C LYS A 77 34.08 -7.52 -0.65
N PHE A 78 34.28 -8.68 -1.26
CA PHE A 78 35.20 -9.70 -0.75
C PHE A 78 36.63 -9.16 -0.62
N PHE A 79 37.11 -8.42 -1.62
CA PHE A 79 38.43 -7.80 -1.56
C PHE A 79 38.53 -6.75 -0.44
N VAL A 80 37.53 -5.88 -0.32
CA VAL A 80 37.46 -4.83 0.71
C VAL A 80 37.39 -5.41 2.12
N ASP A 81 36.68 -6.51 2.32
CA ASP A 81 36.58 -7.16 3.63
C ASP A 81 37.93 -7.75 4.08
N ASN A 82 38.77 -8.24 3.14
CA ASN A 82 40.10 -8.79 3.43
C ASN A 82 41.21 -7.73 3.55
N HIS A 83 41.09 -6.58 2.87
CA HIS A 83 42.10 -5.51 2.84
C HIS A 83 41.61 -4.23 3.53
N LYS A 84 40.75 -4.39 4.53
CA LYS A 84 40.03 -3.27 5.15
C LYS A 84 40.96 -2.25 5.81
N GLU A 85 42.01 -2.72 6.46
CA GLU A 85 42.98 -1.86 7.15
C GLU A 85 43.86 -1.08 6.16
N GLU A 86 44.17 -1.66 5.00
CA GLU A 86 44.93 -1.00 3.93
C GLU A 86 44.10 0.08 3.22
N LEU A 87 42.83 -0.23 2.92
CA LEU A 87 41.94 0.67 2.17
C LEU A 87 41.30 1.75 3.05
N PHE A 88 41.15 1.49 4.34
CA PHE A 88 40.58 2.41 5.32
C PHE A 88 41.49 2.50 6.56
N PRO A 89 42.68 3.12 6.44
CA PRO A 89 43.65 3.19 7.52
C PRO A 89 43.17 4.06 8.70
N ASP A 90 42.27 5.01 8.44
CA ASP A 90 41.71 5.88 9.46
C ASP A 90 40.30 5.41 9.89
N PRO A 91 40.09 5.08 11.19
CA PRO A 91 38.79 4.67 11.72
C PRO A 91 37.65 5.70 11.54
N GLU A 92 38.00 6.98 11.47
CA GLU A 92 37.09 8.13 11.35
C GLU A 92 36.75 8.42 9.87
N TYR A 93 37.70 8.21 8.96
CA TYR A 93 37.50 8.42 7.52
C TYR A 93 37.23 7.10 6.76
N ARG A 94 35.96 6.70 6.77
CA ARG A 94 35.47 5.51 6.06
C ARG A 94 35.21 5.70 4.56
N THR A 95 36.05 6.47 3.88
CA THR A 95 35.96 6.73 2.43
C THR A 95 37.33 6.53 1.78
N CYS A 96 37.41 5.64 0.80
CA CYS A 96 38.59 5.42 -0.05
C CYS A 96 38.30 5.96 -1.45
N LYS A 97 39.09 6.94 -1.92
CA LYS A 97 38.96 7.50 -3.27
C LYS A 97 39.82 6.70 -4.24
N LEU A 98 39.23 6.26 -5.34
CA LEU A 98 39.89 5.60 -6.46
C LEU A 98 39.92 6.55 -7.67
N THR A 99 40.76 6.25 -8.66
CA THR A 99 40.83 7.05 -9.90
C THR A 99 39.51 7.05 -10.69
N THR A 100 38.75 5.95 -10.62
CA THR A 100 37.48 5.75 -11.34
C THR A 100 36.23 5.87 -10.45
N GLY A 101 36.38 6.10 -9.14
CA GLY A 101 35.24 6.10 -8.23
C GLY A 101 35.63 6.25 -6.75
N ALA A 102 34.72 5.89 -5.84
CA ALA A 102 35.02 5.90 -4.42
C ALA A 102 34.28 4.80 -3.67
N LEU A 103 34.96 4.16 -2.72
CA LEU A 103 34.39 3.18 -1.80
C LEU A 103 34.05 3.88 -0.48
N LYS A 104 32.82 3.71 0.01
CA LYS A 104 32.35 4.33 1.25
C LYS A 104 31.75 3.28 2.16
N LEU A 105 32.28 3.15 3.37
CA LEU A 105 31.67 2.31 4.40
C LEU A 105 30.76 3.18 5.26
N ARG A 106 29.45 2.92 5.18
CA ARG A 106 28.42 3.61 5.99
C ARG A 106 27.88 2.66 7.05
N LYS A 107 27.67 3.16 8.27
CA LYS A 107 26.91 2.45 9.30
C LYS A 107 25.43 2.74 9.08
N ILE A 108 24.61 1.70 8.91
CA ILE A 108 23.16 1.82 8.88
C ILE A 108 22.64 1.35 10.24
N PRO A 109 21.82 2.14 10.95
CA PRO A 109 21.25 1.73 12.25
C PRO A 109 20.15 0.66 12.07
N ALA A 110 19.91 -0.17 13.09
CA ALA A 110 18.90 -1.24 13.09
C ALA A 110 17.45 -0.72 13.24
N SER A 111 16.40 -1.44 12.75
CA SER A 111 14.96 -1.06 12.84
C SER A 111 13.95 -2.25 12.91
N VAL A 112 12.70 -2.05 13.41
CA VAL A 112 11.62 -3.08 13.64
C VAL A 112 10.21 -2.61 13.16
N LYS A 113 9.28 -3.49 12.73
CA LYS A 113 7.88 -3.20 12.24
C LYS A 113 6.77 -4.04 12.95
N THR A 114 5.56 -3.50 13.30
CA THR A 114 4.40 -4.22 13.97
C THR A 114 2.94 -3.65 13.68
N ARG A 115 1.83 -4.44 13.91
CA ARG A 115 0.34 -4.25 13.66
C ARG A 115 -0.51 -4.82 14.86
N ALA A 116 -1.79 -4.47 15.19
CA ALA A 116 -2.69 -5.30 16.10
C ALA A 116 -4.28 -5.12 16.35
N THR A 117 -4.93 -5.53 17.48
CA THR A 117 -6.39 -5.82 17.71
C THR A 117 -7.04 -5.60 19.16
N GLU A 118 -8.38 -5.56 19.36
CA GLU A 118 -9.13 -5.45 20.66
C GLU A 118 -8.74 -6.45 21.79
N LYS A 119 -8.56 -7.73 21.44
CA LYS A 119 -8.11 -8.78 22.38
C LYS A 119 -6.75 -8.47 23.00
N PHE A 120 -6.00 -7.59 22.36
CA PHE A 120 -4.70 -7.22 22.82
C PHE A 120 -4.84 -6.12 23.92
N PHE A 121 -5.88 -5.27 23.94
CA PHE A 121 -6.18 -4.39 25.10
C PHE A 121 -6.45 -5.13 26.37
N GLU A 122 -7.31 -6.14 26.29
CA GLU A 122 -7.64 -6.96 27.43
C GLU A 122 -6.38 -7.66 27.95
N ARG A 123 -5.47 -8.04 27.04
CA ARG A 123 -4.13 -8.51 27.40
C ARG A 123 -3.27 -7.43 28.07
N ILE A 124 -3.36 -6.13 27.77
CA ILE A 124 -2.71 -5.09 28.60
C ILE A 124 -3.28 -5.11 29.97
N LEU A 125 -4.59 -4.87 30.01
CA LEU A 125 -5.22 -4.37 31.21
C LEU A 125 -5.18 -5.47 32.26
N SER A 126 -5.31 -6.72 31.81
CA SER A 126 -5.09 -7.92 32.61
C SER A 126 -3.63 -8.12 33.01
N LYS A 127 -2.65 -8.01 32.07
CA LYS A 127 -1.21 -8.14 32.42
C LYS A 127 -0.71 -7.09 33.41
N ASN A 128 -1.41 -5.96 33.54
CA ASN A 128 -1.04 -4.87 34.45
C ASN A 128 -1.99 -4.73 35.66
N GLY A 129 -2.95 -5.65 35.83
CA GLY A 129 -3.84 -5.66 37.00
C GLY A 129 -4.76 -4.44 37.15
N LEU A 130 -5.15 -3.78 36.05
CA LEU A 130 -5.90 -2.52 36.07
C LEU A 130 -7.42 -2.68 35.83
N LEU A 131 -7.90 -3.91 35.61
CA LEU A 131 -9.27 -4.20 35.15
C LEU A 131 -10.35 -3.89 36.20
N GLU A 132 -10.18 -4.36 37.45
CA GLU A 132 -11.19 -4.19 38.50
C GLU A 132 -11.36 -2.73 38.95
N LYS A 133 -10.24 -1.99 39.02
CA LYS A 133 -10.23 -0.57 39.39
C LYS A 133 -10.97 0.31 38.38
N PHE A 134 -10.90 -0.05 37.10
CA PHE A 134 -11.63 0.64 36.05
C PHE A 134 -13.14 0.42 36.19
N ASN A 135 -13.59 -0.81 36.48
CA ASN A 135 -15.01 -1.14 36.63
C ASN A 135 -15.67 -0.44 37.83
N ALA A 136 -14.98 -0.33 38.96
CA ALA A 136 -15.50 0.35 40.15
C ALA A 136 -15.68 1.87 39.94
N LEU A 137 -14.79 2.50 39.17
CA LEU A 137 -14.88 3.93 38.83
C LEU A 137 -16.09 4.22 37.95
N VAL A 138 -16.35 3.35 36.97
CA VAL A 138 -17.48 3.48 36.04
C VAL A 138 -18.82 3.38 36.80
N SER A 139 -18.93 2.45 37.77
CA SER A 139 -20.16 2.30 38.58
C SER A 139 -20.50 3.55 39.39
N LYS A 140 -19.50 4.20 40.01
CA LYS A 140 -19.71 5.43 40.78
C LYS A 140 -20.12 6.63 39.91
N LEU A 141 -19.52 6.77 38.72
CA LEU A 141 -19.86 7.85 37.79
C LEU A 141 -21.25 7.66 37.19
N SER A 142 -21.66 6.41 36.98
CA SER A 142 -22.99 6.08 36.44
C SER A 142 -24.14 6.42 37.40
N GLY A 143 -23.91 6.38 38.72
CA GLY A 143 -24.88 6.81 39.73
C GLY A 143 -25.18 8.31 39.74
N VAL A 144 -24.35 9.11 39.07
CA VAL A 144 -24.56 10.56 38.86
C VAL A 144 -24.82 10.84 37.37
N TYR A 145 -25.28 9.82 36.63
CA TYR A 145 -25.66 9.89 35.22
C TYR A 145 -24.51 10.26 34.24
N LEU A 146 -23.24 10.03 34.60
CA LEU A 146 -22.07 10.22 33.73
C LEU A 146 -21.63 8.90 33.07
N ARG A 147 -21.20 8.95 31.80
CA ARG A 147 -20.75 7.80 31.00
C ARG A 147 -19.27 7.93 30.60
N VAL A 148 -18.53 6.81 30.60
CA VAL A 148 -17.09 6.76 30.25
C VAL A 148 -16.87 5.92 28.97
N LYS A 149 -16.01 6.38 28.05
CA LYS A 149 -15.63 5.69 26.80
C LYS A 149 -14.11 5.49 26.77
N LEU A 150 -13.66 4.26 26.49
CA LEU A 150 -12.25 3.94 26.33
C LEU A 150 -11.93 3.85 24.84
N GLU A 151 -11.19 4.82 24.35
CA GLU A 151 -10.65 4.78 23.00
C GLU A 151 -9.16 4.60 23.08
N LEU A 152 -8.65 4.00 22.03
CA LEU A 152 -7.26 4.12 21.80
C LEU A 152 -6.85 5.53 21.48
N ASN A 153 -5.94 6.03 22.29
CA ASN A 153 -5.12 7.13 21.85
C ASN A 153 -4.15 6.61 20.79
N LYS A 154 -4.60 6.60 19.53
CA LYS A 154 -3.83 6.17 18.37
C LYS A 154 -2.51 6.93 18.30
N GLU A 155 -2.48 8.21 18.69
CA GLU A 155 -1.28 9.06 18.74
C GLU A 155 -0.33 8.66 19.87
N GLN A 156 -0.83 8.22 21.02
CA GLN A 156 0.01 7.66 22.10
C GLN A 156 0.39 6.20 21.89
N ILE A 157 -0.42 5.39 21.20
CA ILE A 157 0.03 4.11 20.64
C ILE A 157 1.11 4.38 19.60
N LEU A 158 0.95 5.41 18.78
CA LEU A 158 1.97 5.84 17.83
C LEU A 158 3.19 6.47 18.53
N ALA A 159 3.04 7.01 19.77
CA ALA A 159 4.11 7.63 20.56
C ALA A 159 4.90 6.63 21.44
N GLU A 160 4.22 5.68 22.11
CA GLU A 160 4.82 4.54 22.81
C GLU A 160 4.30 3.19 22.25
N PRO A 161 4.61 2.89 20.98
CA PRO A 161 4.14 1.69 20.29
C PRO A 161 4.64 0.41 20.94
N LEU A 162 5.78 0.41 21.64
CA LEU A 162 6.34 -0.78 22.32
C LEU A 162 5.54 -1.19 23.56
N LYS A 163 5.08 -0.20 24.33
CA LYS A 163 4.15 -0.48 25.42
C LYS A 163 2.77 -0.76 24.85
N ALA A 164 2.33 -0.08 23.80
CA ALA A 164 1.05 -0.41 23.16
C ALA A 164 1.07 -1.79 22.49
N ILE A 165 2.21 -2.36 22.04
CA ILE A 165 2.29 -3.64 21.31
C ILE A 165 2.94 -4.78 22.12
N GLN A 166 3.52 -4.59 23.30
CA GLN A 166 3.76 -5.75 24.21
C GLN A 166 2.51 -6.10 25.01
N LYS A 167 1.64 -5.12 25.03
CA LYS A 167 0.66 -4.98 26.05
C LYS A 167 -0.71 -4.97 25.32
N ILE A 168 -1.03 -4.09 24.33
CA ILE A 168 -2.40 -3.72 23.77
C ILE A 168 -2.72 -4.12 22.33
N GLY A 169 -1.67 -4.16 21.50
CA GLY A 169 -1.54 -3.99 20.07
C GLY A 169 -2.78 -3.66 19.27
N VAL A 170 -2.66 -2.73 18.30
CA VAL A 170 -3.70 -2.31 17.33
C VAL A 170 -3.22 -2.03 15.88
N GLU A 171 -4.12 -2.22 14.91
CA GLU A 171 -4.11 -1.96 13.44
C GLU A 171 -5.07 -0.80 13.11
N LEU A 172 -4.73 0.09 12.16
CA LEU A 172 -5.34 1.43 12.04
C LEU A 172 -5.79 1.80 10.61
N ASN A 173 -7.05 2.28 10.41
CA ASN A 173 -7.70 2.83 9.17
C ASN A 173 -9.08 3.57 9.41
N GLU A 174 -9.71 4.26 8.42
CA GLU A 174 -10.95 5.14 8.49
C GLU A 174 -12.00 4.93 7.30
N GLU A 175 -13.36 5.16 7.40
CA GLU A 175 -14.39 4.77 6.34
C GLU A 175 -15.68 5.66 6.01
N SER A 176 -16.29 5.52 4.79
CA SER A 176 -17.43 6.31 4.14
C SER A 176 -18.31 5.55 3.05
N GLU A 177 -19.54 6.02 2.67
CA GLU A 177 -20.55 5.37 1.73
C GLU A 177 -20.56 5.83 0.23
N ARG A 178 -20.92 4.94 -0.73
CA ARG A 178 -20.78 5.14 -2.21
C ARG A 178 -21.88 4.44 -3.07
N LEU A 179 -22.35 5.07 -4.15
CA LEU A 179 -23.27 4.51 -5.17
C LEU A 179 -22.51 3.71 -6.25
N TYR A 180 -23.05 2.56 -6.66
CA TYR A 180 -22.47 1.67 -7.67
C TYR A 180 -23.47 1.39 -8.81
N ILE A 181 -23.01 1.52 -10.07
CA ILE A 181 -23.79 1.24 -11.28
C ILE A 181 -23.06 0.12 -12.04
N SER A 182 -23.74 -1.02 -12.23
CA SER A 182 -23.19 -2.19 -12.92
C SER A 182 -24.07 -2.56 -14.13
N PRO A 183 -23.64 -2.29 -15.37
CA PRO A 183 -24.33 -2.78 -16.56
C PRO A 183 -24.36 -4.32 -16.59
N SER A 184 -25.40 -4.92 -17.18
CA SER A 184 -25.53 -6.38 -17.28
C SER A 184 -24.37 -6.98 -18.08
N GLU A 185 -23.52 -7.76 -17.43
CA GLU A 185 -22.47 -8.56 -18.06
C GLU A 185 -23.02 -9.98 -18.30
N THR A 186 -22.65 -10.59 -19.42
CA THR A 186 -22.99 -12.00 -19.67
C THR A 186 -21.96 -12.81 -18.89
N ASP A 187 -22.30 -13.19 -17.67
CA ASP A 187 -21.51 -14.15 -16.90
C ASP A 187 -21.64 -15.51 -17.58
N VAL A 188 -20.65 -15.85 -18.40
CA VAL A 188 -20.53 -17.21 -18.93
C VAL A 188 -19.97 -18.07 -17.79
N GLU A 189 -20.86 -18.68 -17.02
CA GLU A 189 -20.49 -19.72 -16.06
C GLU A 189 -20.00 -20.93 -16.85
N ILE A 190 -18.70 -21.21 -16.76
CA ILE A 190 -18.11 -22.42 -17.33
C ILE A 190 -18.06 -23.47 -16.22
N GLU A 191 -18.86 -24.52 -16.35
CA GLU A 191 -18.80 -25.70 -15.48
C GLU A 191 -17.50 -26.47 -15.77
N ALA A 192 -16.58 -26.47 -14.81
CA ALA A 192 -15.37 -27.28 -14.89
C ALA A 192 -15.71 -28.75 -14.62
N ILE A 193 -15.95 -29.54 -15.67
CA ILE A 193 -16.03 -30.99 -15.55
C ILE A 193 -14.60 -31.51 -15.36
N GLY A 194 -14.26 -31.89 -14.12
CA GLY A 194 -12.99 -32.51 -13.80
C GLY A 194 -12.98 -33.98 -14.21
N GLU A 195 -12.40 -34.30 -15.37
CA GLU A 195 -11.86 -35.64 -15.58
C GLU A 195 -10.49 -35.70 -14.92
N ALA A 196 -10.45 -36.35 -13.75
CA ALA A 196 -9.23 -36.88 -13.18
C ALA A 196 -8.92 -38.21 -13.89
N ALA A 197 -7.87 -38.20 -14.72
CA ALA A 197 -7.16 -39.41 -15.16
C ALA A 197 -5.67 -39.10 -15.29
#